data_AF-A0A7U4DEA8-F1
#
_entry.id   AF-A0A7U4DEA8-F1
#
_cell.length_a   1.000
_cell.length_b   1.000
_cell.length_c   1.000
_cell.angle_alpha   90.00
_cell.angle_beta   90.00
_cell.angle_gamma   90.00
#
_symmetry.space_group_name_H-M   'P 1'
#
loop_
_entity.id
_entity.type
_entity.pdbx_description
1 polymer ?
#
loop_
_entity_poly.entity_id
_entity_poly.type
_entity_poly.pdbx_seq_one_letter_code
_entity_poly.pdbx_strand_id
1 'polypeptide(L)'
;MGQKVEDLTSDTETKKNQRCEWNPTVQQILFYRVDDDITSSTTYEFCKYTITTKTGVELSSGLIKAKFGNITPVSGDGTITFKYLANEIIPLNLLKYANDDGDGPVGTLVTKPNKPPFWVNDKGVELPIYLPSKNSKDGIFTVVKADREGPCPGKDSKNTCYGGNIYIQAKNVFNTFNDTLTYYVYDADGTISAKAGTINLVSTATTTDDSRGGGGGSIGILSIASLLSLIAYRRYRK
;
A
#
# COMPACT_ATOMS: atom_id res chain seq x y z
N MET A 1 -32.47 -19.67 -22.21
CA MET A 1 -32.03 -18.79 -23.30
C MET A 1 -30.66 -19.30 -23.71
N GLY A 2 -30.33 -19.23 -25.00
CA GLY A 2 -28.96 -19.40 -25.46
C GLY A 2 -28.25 -18.06 -25.40
N GLN A 3 -26.93 -18.05 -25.20
CA GLN A 3 -26.14 -16.84 -25.35
C GLN A 3 -24.95 -17.18 -26.24
N LYS A 4 -24.73 -16.35 -27.26
CA LYS A 4 -23.59 -16.44 -28.17
C LYS A 4 -22.77 -15.18 -27.97
N VAL A 5 -21.49 -15.33 -27.64
CA VAL A 5 -20.56 -14.21 -27.49
C VAL A 5 -19.53 -14.34 -28.60
N GLU A 6 -19.30 -13.25 -29.33
CA GLU A 6 -18.37 -13.21 -30.45
C GLU A 6 -17.46 -11.99 -30.32
N ASP A 7 -16.17 -12.22 -30.43
CA ASP A 7 -15.20 -11.14 -30.52
C ASP A 7 -15.30 -10.48 -31.91
N LEU A 8 -15.60 -9.16 -31.93
CA LEU A 8 -15.68 -8.37 -33.16
C LEU A 8 -14.42 -7.59 -33.48
N THR A 9 -13.39 -7.68 -32.64
CA THR A 9 -12.12 -7.02 -32.93
C THR A 9 -11.62 -7.54 -34.28
N SER A 10 -11.23 -6.62 -35.17
CA SER A 10 -10.64 -6.93 -36.48
C SER A 10 -9.57 -8.01 -36.31
N ASP A 11 -9.34 -8.88 -37.31
CA ASP A 11 -8.26 -9.87 -37.30
C ASP A 11 -6.88 -9.17 -37.31
N THR A 12 -6.49 -8.65 -36.16
CA THR A 12 -5.22 -7.99 -35.84
C THR A 12 -4.56 -8.78 -34.71
N GLU A 13 -3.25 -8.57 -34.47
CA GLU A 13 -2.54 -9.25 -33.37
C GLU A 13 -3.24 -9.09 -32.01
N THR A 14 -3.90 -7.96 -31.78
CA THR A 14 -4.75 -7.69 -30.60
C THR A 14 -5.85 -8.73 -30.36
N LYS A 15 -6.42 -9.31 -31.41
CA LYS A 15 -7.47 -10.34 -31.28
C LYS A 15 -6.95 -11.66 -30.70
N LYS A 16 -5.66 -11.98 -30.89
CA LYS A 16 -5.08 -13.24 -30.39
C LYS A 16 -5.02 -13.27 -28.86
N ASN A 17 -4.91 -12.11 -28.24
CA ASN A 17 -4.64 -11.98 -26.82
C ASN A 17 -5.84 -11.45 -26.02
N GLN A 18 -6.93 -11.12 -26.70
CA GLN A 18 -8.19 -10.75 -26.08
C GLN A 18 -9.05 -11.99 -25.89
N ARG A 19 -9.82 -12.04 -24.80
CA ARG A 19 -10.86 -13.03 -24.57
C ARG A 19 -12.16 -12.30 -24.31
N CYS A 20 -13.18 -12.67 -25.07
CA CYS A 20 -14.55 -12.30 -24.75
C CYS A 20 -15.46 -13.52 -24.82
N GLU A 21 -15.95 -13.94 -23.65
CA GLU A 21 -16.67 -15.20 -23.51
C GLU A 21 -17.76 -15.12 -22.45
N TRP A 22 -18.83 -15.89 -22.64
CA TRP A 22 -19.84 -16.05 -21.60
C TRP A 22 -19.36 -17.06 -20.57
N ASN A 23 -19.30 -16.66 -19.30
CA ASN A 23 -19.05 -17.57 -18.20
C ASN A 23 -20.38 -17.99 -17.55
N PRO A 24 -20.79 -19.27 -17.67
CA PRO A 24 -22.06 -19.74 -17.15
C PRO A 24 -22.10 -19.83 -15.61
N THR A 25 -20.94 -19.94 -14.96
CA THR A 25 -20.84 -20.05 -13.50
C THR A 25 -21.17 -18.73 -12.83
N VAL A 26 -20.60 -17.63 -13.33
CA VAL A 26 -20.88 -16.28 -12.80
C VAL A 26 -22.01 -15.57 -13.54
N GLN A 27 -22.54 -16.18 -14.60
CA GLN A 27 -23.61 -15.62 -15.45
C GLN A 27 -23.28 -14.21 -15.99
N GLN A 28 -22.03 -14.03 -16.44
CA GLN A 28 -21.53 -12.77 -16.96
C GLN A 28 -20.65 -12.99 -18.20
N ILE A 29 -20.55 -11.96 -19.03
CA ILE A 29 -19.56 -11.91 -20.10
C ILE A 29 -18.24 -11.50 -19.48
N LEU A 30 -17.24 -12.37 -19.58
CA LEU A 30 -15.88 -12.06 -19.20
C LEU A 30 -15.17 -11.43 -20.39
N PHE A 31 -14.56 -10.28 -20.14
CA PHE A 31 -13.81 -9.55 -21.14
C PHE A 31 -12.45 -9.17 -20.53
N TYR A 32 -11.38 -9.83 -21.00
CA TYR A 32 -10.04 -9.74 -20.41
C TYR A 32 -8.96 -9.98 -21.47
N ARG A 33 -7.70 -9.75 -21.08
CA ARG A 33 -6.51 -10.00 -21.91
C ARG A 33 -5.62 -11.07 -21.29
N VAL A 34 -4.80 -11.71 -22.13
CA VAL A 34 -3.86 -12.77 -21.71
C VAL A 34 -2.39 -12.42 -21.98
N ASP A 35 -2.10 -11.21 -22.42
CA ASP A 35 -0.77 -10.77 -22.83
C ASP A 35 -0.15 -9.65 -21.99
N ASP A 36 -0.84 -9.21 -20.92
CA ASP A 36 -0.37 -8.15 -20.00
C ASP A 36 -0.27 -6.75 -20.65
N ASP A 37 -0.84 -6.58 -21.85
CA ASP A 37 -0.82 -5.29 -22.54
C ASP A 37 -1.97 -4.37 -22.09
N ILE A 38 -1.68 -3.07 -22.03
CA ILE A 38 -2.66 -2.02 -21.77
C ILE A 38 -3.27 -1.49 -23.06
N THR A 39 -4.55 -1.16 -23.04
CA THR A 39 -5.21 -0.47 -24.16
C THR A 39 -4.69 0.96 -24.25
N SER A 40 -4.32 1.40 -25.46
CA SER A 40 -3.90 2.79 -25.71
C SER A 40 -4.96 3.81 -25.26
N SER A 41 -4.49 4.99 -24.84
CA SER A 41 -5.34 6.09 -24.38
C SER A 41 -6.32 6.60 -25.44
N THR A 42 -6.02 6.42 -26.73
CA THR A 42 -6.83 6.90 -27.87
C THR A 42 -7.74 5.83 -28.48
N THR A 43 -7.60 4.56 -28.10
CA THR A 43 -8.35 3.44 -28.67
C THR A 43 -9.23 2.76 -27.63
N TYR A 44 -10.10 1.87 -28.10
CA TYR A 44 -10.93 1.02 -27.25
C TYR A 44 -10.95 -0.39 -27.81
N GLU A 45 -11.16 -1.35 -26.93
CA GLU A 45 -11.40 -2.73 -27.30
C GLU A 45 -12.90 -3.02 -27.21
N PHE A 46 -13.38 -3.90 -28.09
CA PHE A 46 -14.81 -4.15 -28.24
C PHE A 46 -15.10 -5.64 -28.23
N CYS A 47 -16.20 -6.01 -27.60
CA CYS A 47 -16.76 -7.35 -27.67
C CYS A 47 -18.24 -7.29 -28.02
N LYS A 48 -18.72 -8.13 -28.93
CA LYS A 48 -20.15 -8.26 -29.20
C LYS A 48 -20.72 -9.45 -28.48
N TYR A 49 -21.94 -9.27 -28.00
CA TYR A 49 -22.75 -10.37 -27.53
C TYR A 49 -24.09 -10.39 -28.25
N THR A 50 -24.62 -11.58 -28.43
CA THR A 50 -25.92 -11.84 -29.04
C THR A 50 -26.72 -12.76 -28.13
N ILE A 51 -27.91 -12.31 -27.76
CA ILE A 51 -28.84 -13.07 -26.93
C ILE A 51 -29.77 -13.84 -27.86
N THR A 52 -29.90 -15.15 -27.65
CA THR A 52 -30.78 -16.02 -28.43
C THR A 52 -31.83 -16.70 -27.55
N THR A 53 -33.00 -16.99 -28.12
CA THR A 53 -33.96 -17.91 -27.49
C THR A 53 -33.33 -19.31 -27.35
N LYS A 54 -33.96 -20.18 -26.56
CA LYS A 54 -33.55 -21.61 -26.52
C LYS A 54 -33.69 -22.30 -27.89
N THR A 55 -34.50 -21.74 -28.79
CA THR A 55 -34.74 -22.25 -30.15
C THR A 55 -33.80 -21.64 -31.19
N GLY A 56 -32.81 -20.83 -30.78
CA GLY A 56 -31.80 -20.25 -31.67
C GLY A 56 -32.23 -18.97 -32.39
N VAL A 57 -33.39 -18.40 -32.06
CA VAL A 57 -33.83 -17.11 -32.63
C VAL A 57 -33.07 -16.00 -31.94
N GLU A 58 -32.36 -15.17 -32.71
CA GLU A 58 -31.71 -13.97 -32.20
C GLU A 58 -32.75 -12.98 -31.67
N LEU A 59 -32.56 -12.53 -30.43
CA LEU A 59 -33.44 -11.57 -29.77
C LEU A 59 -32.86 -10.16 -29.80
N SER A 60 -31.55 -10.05 -29.57
CA SER A 60 -30.85 -8.77 -29.49
C SER A 60 -29.34 -8.97 -29.55
N SER A 61 -28.62 -7.95 -29.99
CA SER A 61 -27.16 -7.87 -29.93
C SER A 61 -26.72 -6.55 -29.29
N GLY A 62 -25.58 -6.56 -28.61
CA GLY A 62 -24.96 -5.39 -28.02
C GLY A 62 -23.44 -5.40 -28.14
N LEU A 63 -22.82 -4.26 -27.85
CA LEU A 63 -21.37 -4.09 -27.81
C LEU A 63 -20.93 -3.70 -26.41
N ILE A 64 -19.95 -4.42 -25.88
CA ILE A 64 -19.15 -4.03 -24.73
C ILE A 64 -17.95 -3.26 -25.25
N LYS A 65 -17.66 -2.12 -24.63
CA LYS A 65 -16.53 -1.26 -24.92
C LYS A 65 -15.66 -1.17 -23.68
N ALA A 66 -14.39 -1.52 -23.78
CA ALA A 66 -13.47 -1.56 -22.64
C ALA A 66 -12.13 -0.89 -22.96
N LYS A 67 -11.42 -0.56 -21.88
CA LYS A 67 -9.99 -0.26 -21.87
C LYS A 67 -9.37 -1.09 -20.76
N PHE A 68 -8.31 -1.80 -21.08
CA PHE A 68 -7.48 -2.50 -20.13
C PHE A 68 -6.37 -1.56 -19.69
N GLY A 69 -6.16 -1.45 -18.40
CA GLY A 69 -5.14 -0.60 -17.81
C GLY A 69 -4.55 -1.30 -16.61
N ASN A 70 -3.29 -0.97 -16.34
CA ASN A 70 -2.60 -1.39 -15.14
C ASN A 70 -3.17 -0.64 -13.92
N ILE A 71 -3.51 -1.38 -12.87
CA ILE A 71 -3.93 -0.83 -11.59
C ILE A 71 -2.66 -0.58 -10.78
N THR A 72 -2.41 0.69 -10.43
CA THR A 72 -1.20 1.02 -9.67
C THR A 72 -1.18 0.32 -8.32
N PRO A 73 0.01 -0.07 -7.81
CA PRO A 73 0.13 -0.78 -6.53
C PRO A 73 -0.32 0.12 -5.37
N VAL A 74 -0.68 -0.52 -4.27
CA VAL A 74 -1.05 0.16 -3.02
C VAL A 74 0.09 0.08 -2.02
N SER A 75 0.60 1.25 -1.63
CA SER A 75 1.48 1.40 -0.47
C SER A 75 0.64 1.62 0.77
N GLY A 76 0.59 0.63 1.67
CA GLY A 76 -0.19 0.70 2.90
C GLY A 76 0.54 1.32 4.08
N ASP A 77 -0.18 1.41 5.20
CA ASP A 77 0.33 1.99 6.43
C ASP A 77 0.78 0.92 7.43
N GLY A 78 1.69 1.29 8.32
CA GLY A 78 2.20 0.41 9.35
C GLY A 78 2.64 1.16 10.60
N THR A 79 2.93 0.40 11.65
CA THR A 79 3.49 0.95 12.90
C THR A 79 4.64 0.09 13.35
N ILE A 80 5.75 0.73 13.70
CA ILE A 80 6.95 0.11 14.26
C ILE A 80 7.28 0.83 15.56
N THR A 81 7.62 0.05 16.57
CA THR A 81 7.93 0.56 17.90
C THR A 81 9.41 0.44 18.18
N PHE A 82 10.01 1.53 18.67
CA PHE A 82 11.40 1.61 19.09
C PHE A 82 11.48 1.71 20.61
N LYS A 83 12.29 0.86 21.22
CA LYS A 83 12.57 0.89 22.65
C LYS A 83 13.35 2.14 23.01
N TYR A 84 12.81 2.92 23.93
CA TYR A 84 13.50 4.08 24.48
C TYR A 84 14.84 3.69 25.12
N LEU A 85 15.88 4.52 24.91
CA LEU A 85 17.27 4.26 25.29
C LEU A 85 17.95 3.06 24.59
N ALA A 86 17.22 2.30 23.78
CA ALA A 86 17.83 1.26 22.96
C ALA A 86 18.41 1.90 21.70
N ASN A 87 19.72 1.74 21.48
CA ASN A 87 20.37 2.12 20.23
C ASN A 87 20.13 1.07 19.14
N GLU A 88 18.87 0.71 18.93
CA GLU A 88 18.51 -0.43 18.08
C GLU A 88 18.39 -0.05 16.61
N ILE A 89 18.74 -1.03 15.76
CA ILE A 89 18.53 -0.97 14.32
C ILE A 89 17.45 -1.98 14.00
N ILE A 90 16.28 -1.51 13.55
CA ILE A 90 15.14 -2.36 13.26
C ILE A 90 15.11 -2.67 11.75
N PRO A 91 15.09 -3.95 11.34
CA PRO A 91 14.82 -4.34 9.97
C PRO A 91 13.33 -4.19 9.66
N LEU A 92 13.03 -3.49 8.57
CA LEU A 92 11.68 -3.20 8.12
C LEU A 92 11.48 -3.68 6.68
N ASN A 93 10.63 -4.68 6.49
CA ASN A 93 10.17 -5.09 5.17
C ASN A 93 8.89 -4.32 4.81
N LEU A 94 9.02 -3.30 3.98
CA LEU A 94 7.91 -2.44 3.58
C LEU A 94 6.90 -3.11 2.65
N LEU A 95 7.31 -4.15 1.91
CA LEU A 95 6.39 -4.91 1.06
C LEU A 95 5.33 -5.69 1.85
N LYS A 96 5.56 -5.94 3.15
CA LYS A 96 4.52 -6.51 4.03
C LYS A 96 3.26 -5.65 4.11
N TYR A 97 3.39 -4.35 3.88
CA TYR A 97 2.31 -3.38 3.93
C TYR A 97 1.84 -2.98 2.52
N ALA A 98 2.35 -3.62 1.46
CA ALA A 98 2.03 -3.29 0.08
C ALA A 98 1.32 -4.46 -0.61
N ASN A 99 0.52 -4.15 -1.62
CA ASN A 99 -0.08 -5.12 -2.54
C ASN A 99 -0.20 -4.53 -3.94
N ASP A 100 -0.19 -5.41 -4.93
CA ASP A 100 -0.37 -5.11 -6.35
C ASP A 100 -1.50 -6.01 -6.90
N ASP A 101 -2.61 -6.06 -6.16
CA ASP A 101 -3.74 -6.90 -6.50
C ASP A 101 -4.68 -6.14 -7.44
N GLY A 102 -5.20 -6.83 -8.46
CA GLY A 102 -6.30 -6.30 -9.29
C GLY A 102 -6.08 -6.44 -10.80
N ASP A 103 -4.84 -6.65 -11.25
CA ASP A 103 -4.52 -6.81 -12.69
C ASP A 103 -4.86 -8.19 -13.26
N GLY A 104 -5.44 -9.04 -12.42
CA GLY A 104 -5.85 -10.40 -12.76
C GLY A 104 -4.74 -11.42 -12.54
N PRO A 105 -5.01 -12.70 -12.87
CA PRO A 105 -4.11 -13.80 -12.56
C PRO A 105 -2.87 -13.82 -13.48
N VAL A 106 -1.72 -13.35 -12.97
CA VAL A 106 -0.44 -13.33 -13.71
C VAL A 106 0.03 -14.73 -14.17
N GLY A 107 -0.39 -15.79 -13.47
CA GLY A 107 -0.06 -17.17 -13.82
C GLY A 107 -0.73 -17.68 -15.11
N THR A 108 -1.77 -16.98 -15.59
CA THR A 108 -2.46 -17.35 -16.85
C THR A 108 -2.01 -16.53 -18.05
N LEU A 109 -1.04 -15.63 -17.87
CA LEU A 109 -0.47 -14.84 -18.96
C LEU A 109 0.29 -15.74 -19.93
N VAL A 110 0.07 -15.53 -21.23
CA VAL A 110 0.70 -16.31 -22.32
C VAL A 110 2.09 -15.77 -22.66
N THR A 111 2.28 -14.46 -22.55
CA THR A 111 3.52 -13.77 -22.96
C THR A 111 4.53 -13.63 -21.81
N LYS A 112 4.04 -13.41 -20.58
CA LYS A 112 4.85 -13.20 -19.37
C LYS A 112 4.36 -14.09 -18.22
N PRO A 113 4.43 -15.43 -18.35
CA PRO A 113 4.03 -16.30 -17.26
C PRO A 113 4.90 -16.04 -16.02
N ASN A 114 4.29 -15.96 -14.85
CA ASN A 114 4.97 -15.72 -13.56
C ASN A 114 5.66 -14.34 -13.47
N LYS A 115 5.08 -13.31 -14.08
CA LYS A 115 5.43 -11.91 -13.80
C LYS A 115 5.50 -11.70 -12.28
N PRO A 116 6.59 -11.12 -11.73
CA PRO A 116 6.67 -10.84 -10.31
C PRO A 116 5.57 -9.83 -9.92
N PRO A 117 5.14 -9.75 -8.66
CA PRO A 117 4.16 -8.75 -8.22
C PRO A 117 4.75 -7.35 -8.10
N PHE A 118 6.06 -7.22 -7.96
CA PHE A 118 6.73 -5.94 -7.75
C PHE A 118 7.93 -5.78 -8.67
N TRP A 119 8.41 -4.55 -8.78
CA TRP A 119 9.48 -4.22 -9.72
C TRP A 119 10.78 -4.98 -9.46
N VAL A 120 11.29 -5.57 -10.54
CA VAL A 120 12.59 -6.23 -10.62
C VAL A 120 13.37 -5.59 -11.77
N ASN A 121 14.63 -5.23 -11.52
CA ASN A 121 15.47 -4.63 -12.56
C ASN A 121 15.98 -5.68 -13.58
N ASP A 122 16.64 -5.20 -14.64
CA ASP A 122 17.19 -6.05 -15.72
C ASP A 122 18.20 -7.11 -15.25
N LYS A 123 18.74 -6.97 -14.03
CA LYS A 123 19.67 -7.94 -13.41
C LYS A 123 18.96 -8.96 -12.52
N GLY A 124 17.63 -8.97 -12.48
CA GLY A 124 16.85 -9.86 -11.62
C GLY A 124 16.83 -9.44 -10.14
N VAL A 125 17.15 -8.17 -9.83
CA VAL A 125 17.17 -7.66 -8.45
C VAL A 125 15.87 -6.89 -8.17
N GLU A 126 15.11 -7.37 -7.20
CA GLU A 126 13.87 -6.74 -6.73
C GLU A 126 14.18 -5.45 -5.96
N LEU A 127 13.71 -4.31 -6.47
CA LEU A 127 13.98 -2.96 -5.95
C LEU A 127 12.73 -2.05 -6.00
N PRO A 128 11.60 -2.44 -5.41
CA PRO A 128 10.33 -1.78 -5.69
C PRO A 128 10.05 -0.61 -4.76
N ILE A 129 10.82 -0.43 -3.70
CA ILE A 129 10.55 0.62 -2.71
C ILE A 129 11.26 1.90 -3.11
N TYR A 130 10.52 2.99 -3.20
CA TYR A 130 11.07 4.34 -3.23
C TYR A 130 10.82 5.09 -1.94
N LEU A 131 11.89 5.61 -1.35
CA LEU A 131 11.85 6.50 -0.19
C LEU A 131 12.17 7.91 -0.66
N PRO A 132 11.23 8.88 -0.58
CA PRO A 132 11.50 10.28 -0.91
C PRO A 132 12.61 10.90 -0.02
N SER A 133 12.82 10.33 1.16
CA SER A 133 13.85 10.74 2.12
C SER A 133 14.34 9.53 2.92
N LYS A 134 15.65 9.43 3.16
CA LYS A 134 16.23 8.47 4.12
C LYS A 134 15.99 8.89 5.59
N ASN A 135 15.48 10.10 5.83
CA ASN A 135 15.06 10.57 7.15
C ASN A 135 13.55 10.52 7.27
N SER A 136 13.06 10.19 8.47
CA SER A 136 11.66 10.42 8.84
C SER A 136 11.30 11.91 8.73
N LYS A 137 10.01 12.23 8.77
CA LYS A 137 9.46 13.57 8.51
C LYS A 137 10.11 14.65 9.38
N ASP A 138 10.23 14.41 10.68
CA ASP A 138 10.87 15.34 11.63
C ASP A 138 12.35 15.02 11.85
N GLY A 139 12.88 14.06 11.10
CA GLY A 139 14.29 13.68 11.08
C GLY A 139 14.76 12.93 12.33
N ILE A 140 13.83 12.43 13.15
CA ILE A 140 14.11 11.68 14.39
C ILE A 140 14.75 10.33 14.08
N PHE A 141 14.28 9.65 13.05
CA PHE A 141 14.75 8.36 12.61
C PHE A 141 15.43 8.47 11.24
N THR A 142 16.32 7.53 10.96
CA THR A 142 17.05 7.48 9.70
C THR A 142 17.23 6.05 9.22
N VAL A 143 17.10 5.87 7.92
CA VAL A 143 17.46 4.65 7.21
C VAL A 143 18.98 4.59 7.09
N VAL A 144 19.59 3.60 7.73
CA VAL A 144 21.04 3.43 7.80
C VAL A 144 21.60 2.53 6.70
N LYS A 145 20.81 1.56 6.23
CA LYS A 145 21.14 0.67 5.11
C LYS A 145 19.90 -0.05 4.60
N ALA A 146 20.00 -0.68 3.44
CA ALA A 146 19.06 -1.70 2.97
C ALA A 146 19.80 -2.95 2.48
N ASP A 147 19.09 -4.07 2.37
CA ASP A 147 19.64 -5.30 1.79
C ASP A 147 20.07 -5.09 0.33
N ARG A 148 19.30 -4.28 -0.41
CA ARG A 148 19.52 -4.00 -1.83
C ARG A 148 19.19 -2.52 -2.12
N GLU A 149 20.04 -1.88 -2.92
CA GLU A 149 19.85 -0.50 -3.40
C GLU A 149 20.20 -0.43 -4.89
N GLY A 150 19.51 0.42 -5.65
CA GLY A 150 19.78 0.64 -7.06
C GLY A 150 18.94 1.76 -7.65
N PRO A 151 19.06 2.06 -8.95
CA PRO A 151 18.21 3.05 -9.60
C PRO A 151 16.75 2.60 -9.61
N CYS A 152 15.82 3.53 -9.44
CA CYS A 152 14.38 3.29 -9.65
C CYS A 152 14.04 3.06 -11.14
N PRO A 153 12.86 2.49 -11.46
CA PRO A 153 12.46 2.26 -12.85
C PRO A 153 12.26 3.54 -13.68
N GLY A 154 12.44 3.40 -15.00
CA GLY A 154 11.98 4.36 -15.99
C GLY A 154 12.46 5.80 -15.77
N LYS A 155 11.51 6.73 -15.72
CA LYS A 155 11.77 8.17 -15.60
C LYS A 155 12.36 8.56 -14.24
N ASP A 156 12.18 7.70 -13.24
CA ASP A 156 12.67 7.91 -11.87
C ASP A 156 14.07 7.34 -11.65
N SER A 157 14.75 6.86 -12.70
CA SER A 157 16.10 6.26 -12.65
C SER A 157 17.21 7.11 -12.00
N LYS A 158 16.97 8.41 -11.80
CA LYS A 158 17.86 9.30 -11.03
C LYS A 158 17.72 9.11 -9.51
N ASN A 159 16.60 8.56 -9.05
CA ASN A 159 16.32 8.25 -7.66
C ASN A 159 16.85 6.86 -7.30
N THR A 160 17.03 6.63 -6.00
CA THR A 160 17.43 5.33 -5.45
C THR A 160 16.20 4.59 -4.94
N CYS A 161 16.06 3.35 -5.40
CA CYS A 161 15.08 2.40 -4.93
C CYS A 161 15.75 1.28 -4.13
N TYR A 162 14.96 0.65 -3.27
CA TYR A 162 15.40 -0.30 -2.26
C TYR A 162 14.61 -1.60 -2.39
N GLY A 163 15.21 -2.69 -1.91
CA GLY A 163 14.53 -3.98 -1.84
C GLY A 163 15.00 -4.81 -0.66
N GLY A 164 14.13 -5.71 -0.18
CA GLY A 164 14.40 -6.51 1.02
C GLY A 164 14.12 -5.70 2.28
N ASN A 165 14.86 -5.97 3.36
CA ASN A 165 14.74 -5.19 4.57
C ASN A 165 15.46 -3.85 4.43
N ILE A 166 14.81 -2.82 4.94
CA ILE A 166 15.37 -1.49 5.16
C ILE A 166 15.63 -1.35 6.66
N TYR A 167 16.82 -0.91 7.02
CA TYR A 167 17.25 -0.84 8.41
C TYR A 167 17.12 0.58 8.90
N ILE A 168 16.28 0.79 9.91
CA ILE A 168 15.96 2.11 10.46
C ILE A 168 16.41 2.20 11.92
N GLN A 169 16.89 3.39 12.31
CA GLN A 169 17.42 3.66 13.63
C GLN A 169 17.03 5.07 14.08
N ALA A 170 16.79 5.26 15.38
CA ALA A 170 16.65 6.58 15.97
C ALA A 170 18.00 7.31 15.97
N LYS A 171 18.06 8.57 15.52
CA LYS A 171 19.31 9.36 15.54
C LYS A 171 19.81 9.64 16.96
N ASN A 172 18.90 9.65 17.92
CA ASN A 172 19.20 9.87 19.33
C ASN A 172 18.35 8.92 20.18
N VAL A 173 19.02 8.12 21.01
CA VAL A 173 18.38 7.13 21.91
C VAL A 173 17.57 7.77 23.04
N PHE A 174 17.81 9.05 23.34
CA PHE A 174 17.03 9.84 24.29
C PHE A 174 15.76 10.45 23.66
N ASN A 175 15.43 10.09 22.42
CA ASN A 175 14.23 10.62 21.78
C ASN A 175 12.95 9.90 22.26
N THR A 176 12.01 10.68 22.78
CA THR A 176 10.71 10.23 23.26
C THR A 176 9.58 10.50 22.26
N PHE A 177 9.86 11.16 21.15
CA PHE A 177 8.88 11.58 20.17
C PHE A 177 8.63 10.52 19.10
N ASN A 178 7.39 10.45 18.64
CA ASN A 178 7.00 9.67 17.49
C ASN A 178 7.26 10.46 16.21
N ASP A 179 7.45 9.75 15.11
CA ASP A 179 7.66 10.34 13.79
C ASP A 179 7.02 9.43 12.72
N THR A 180 7.11 9.81 11.46
CA THR A 180 6.65 9.01 10.34
C THR A 180 7.67 8.92 9.22
N LEU A 181 7.69 7.77 8.54
CA LEU A 181 8.43 7.56 7.30
C LEU A 181 7.44 7.26 6.18
N THR A 182 7.55 7.99 5.07
CA THR A 182 6.74 7.74 3.88
C THR A 182 7.51 6.94 2.85
N TYR A 183 6.80 6.10 2.10
CA TYR A 183 7.37 5.30 1.02
C TYR A 183 6.36 5.09 -0.11
N TYR A 184 6.88 4.79 -1.28
CA TYR A 184 6.13 4.38 -2.46
C TYR A 184 6.59 3.01 -2.92
N VAL A 185 5.74 2.33 -3.69
CA VAL A 185 6.01 1.00 -4.24
C VAL A 185 5.81 1.04 -5.74
N TYR A 186 6.71 0.37 -6.47
CA TYR A 186 6.59 0.11 -7.90
C TYR A 186 6.10 -1.32 -8.15
N ASP A 187 5.12 -1.45 -9.02
CA ASP A 187 4.68 -2.75 -9.56
C ASP A 187 5.69 -3.31 -10.55
N ALA A 188 5.42 -4.50 -11.08
CA ALA A 188 6.31 -5.13 -12.05
C ALA A 188 6.43 -4.40 -13.39
N ASP A 189 5.49 -3.53 -13.75
CA ASP A 189 5.60 -2.68 -14.95
C ASP A 189 6.38 -1.39 -14.69
N GLY A 190 6.79 -1.15 -13.44
CA GLY A 190 7.48 0.06 -13.02
C GLY A 190 6.56 1.26 -12.85
N THR A 191 5.26 1.05 -12.65
CA THR A 191 4.32 2.11 -12.25
C THR A 191 4.35 2.29 -10.74
N ILE A 192 4.47 3.54 -10.30
CA ILE A 192 4.51 3.89 -8.88
C ILE A 192 3.11 3.96 -8.28
N SER A 193 2.98 3.59 -7.00
CA SER A 193 1.75 3.76 -6.24
C SER A 193 1.29 5.23 -6.26
N ALA A 194 -0.01 5.45 -6.50
CA ALA A 194 -0.57 6.80 -6.59
C ALA A 194 -0.46 7.59 -5.27
N LYS A 195 -0.39 6.90 -4.13
CA LYS A 195 -0.23 7.46 -2.79
C LYS A 195 0.97 6.84 -2.09
N ALA A 196 1.59 7.62 -1.20
CA ALA A 196 2.60 7.11 -0.28
C ALA A 196 1.93 6.31 0.84
N GLY A 197 2.55 5.22 1.24
CA GLY A 197 2.28 4.55 2.51
C GLY A 197 3.02 5.24 3.64
N THR A 198 2.48 5.16 4.86
CA THR A 198 3.04 5.80 6.06
C THR A 198 3.37 4.77 7.13
N ILE A 199 4.64 4.72 7.53
CA ILE A 199 5.07 3.95 8.69
C ILE A 199 5.19 4.89 9.89
N ASN A 200 4.34 4.67 10.89
CA ASN A 200 4.42 5.34 12.18
C ASN A 200 5.57 4.74 12.99
N LEU A 201 6.50 5.59 13.41
CA LEU A 201 7.68 5.22 14.18
C LEU A 201 7.45 5.71 15.62
N VAL A 202 7.16 4.77 16.52
CA VAL A 202 6.69 5.07 17.87
C VAL A 202 7.77 4.77 18.89
N SER A 203 8.12 5.73 19.73
CA SER A 203 9.03 5.50 20.87
C SER A 203 8.27 4.88 22.03
N THR A 204 8.83 3.86 22.70
CA THR A 204 8.24 3.32 23.96
C THR A 204 8.50 4.21 25.17
N ALA A 205 9.09 5.39 24.99
CA ALA A 205 9.22 6.33 26.08
C ALA A 205 7.81 6.60 26.60
N THR A 206 7.57 6.32 27.89
CA THR A 206 6.36 6.81 28.54
C THR A 206 6.45 8.32 28.56
N THR A 207 5.89 8.98 27.55
CA THR A 207 5.66 10.41 27.64
C THR A 207 4.70 10.60 28.80
N THR A 208 5.09 11.37 29.80
CA THR A 208 4.25 11.76 30.94
C THR A 208 2.95 12.48 30.53
N ASP A 209 2.73 12.70 29.23
CA ASP A 209 1.52 13.24 28.63
C ASP A 209 0.41 12.19 28.34
N ASP A 210 0.72 10.87 28.34
CA ASP A 210 -0.28 9.81 28.12
C ASP A 210 -1.16 9.50 29.35
N SER A 211 -0.89 10.15 30.48
CA SER A 211 -1.77 10.15 31.66
C SER A 211 -2.72 11.36 31.72
N ARG A 212 -2.94 12.08 30.61
CA ARG A 212 -3.97 13.14 30.53
C ARG A 212 -5.37 12.58 30.24
N GLY A 213 -5.73 11.48 30.91
CA GLY A 213 -7.11 11.15 31.24
C GLY A 213 -7.45 11.82 32.57
N GLY A 214 -8.49 12.65 32.59
CA GLY A 214 -8.77 13.56 33.69
C GLY A 214 -8.95 12.94 35.07
N GLY A 215 -8.70 13.75 36.10
CA GLY A 215 -9.25 13.56 37.43
C GLY A 215 -8.21 13.38 38.54
N GLY A 216 -8.22 14.32 39.49
CA GLY A 216 -7.78 14.06 40.86
C GLY A 216 -6.38 14.58 41.19
N GLY A 217 -6.30 15.86 41.57
CA GLY A 217 -5.19 16.34 42.37
C GLY A 217 -5.04 15.48 43.62
N SER A 218 -3.84 14.94 43.85
CA SER A 218 -3.52 14.22 45.07
C SER A 218 -3.49 15.18 46.25
N ILE A 219 -4.66 15.38 46.87
CA ILE A 219 -4.73 15.92 48.24
C ILE A 219 -4.26 14.78 49.14
N GLY A 220 -2.97 14.72 49.43
CA GLY A 220 -2.44 13.77 50.40
C GLY A 220 -3.13 13.97 51.76
N ILE A 221 -3.45 12.91 52.48
CA ILE A 221 -4.09 12.96 53.82
C ILE A 221 -3.42 13.96 54.79
N LEU A 222 -2.10 14.19 54.63
CA LEU A 222 -1.34 15.17 55.40
C LEU A 222 -1.76 16.64 55.16
N SER A 223 -2.28 16.95 53.97
CA SER A 223 -2.78 18.29 53.63
C SER A 223 -4.18 18.58 54.18
N ILE A 224 -4.98 17.55 54.49
CA ILE A 224 -6.23 17.71 55.24
C ILE A 224 -5.95 17.92 56.73
N ALA A 225 -4.97 17.19 57.29
CA ALA A 225 -4.55 17.34 58.67
C ALA A 225 -3.99 18.75 58.98
N SER A 226 -3.25 19.35 58.04
CA SER A 226 -2.76 20.74 58.19
C SER A 226 -3.88 21.78 58.16
N LEU A 227 -4.90 21.61 57.31
CA LEU A 227 -6.06 22.52 57.29
C LEU A 227 -6.91 22.43 58.56
N LEU A 228 -7.15 21.21 59.07
CA LEU A 228 -7.88 21.01 60.34
C LEU A 228 -7.13 21.59 61.54
N SER A 229 -5.80 21.50 61.54
CA SER A 229 -4.94 22.09 62.57
C SER A 229 -5.03 23.62 62.60
N LEU A 230 -5.09 24.27 61.43
CA LEU A 230 -5.26 25.73 61.33
C LEU A 230 -6.64 26.21 61.78
N ILE A 231 -7.71 25.45 61.48
CA ILE A 231 -9.07 25.78 61.94
C ILE A 231 -9.18 25.64 63.46
N ALA A 232 -8.61 24.57 64.03
CA ALA A 232 -8.57 24.38 65.48
C ALA A 232 -7.75 25.48 66.19
N TYR A 233 -6.58 25.82 65.65
CA TYR A 233 -5.74 26.90 66.20
C TYR A 233 -6.44 28.26 66.19
N ARG A 234 -7.20 28.57 65.12
CA ARG A 234 -7.94 29.85 65.04
C ARG A 234 -9.11 29.93 66.02
N ARG A 235 -9.67 28.78 66.42
CA ARG A 235 -10.79 28.71 67.38
C ARG A 235 -10.32 28.81 68.83
N TYR A 236 -9.06 28.45 69.12
CA TYR A 236 -8.47 28.53 70.46
C TYR A 236 -7.86 29.91 70.79
N ARG A 237 -7.75 30.81 69.80
CA ARG A 237 -7.19 32.17 69.96
C ARG A 237 -8.24 33.29 69.98
N LYS A 238 -9.51 32.95 70.22
CA LYS A 238 -10.57 33.91 70.55
C LYS A 238 -10.98 33.74 72.00
#